data_AF-A0A2X2BSU9-F1
#
_entry.id   AF-A0A2X2BSU9-F1
#
_cell.length_a   1.000
_cell.length_b   1.000
_cell.length_c   1.000
_cell.angle_alpha   90.00
_cell.angle_beta   90.00
_cell.angle_gamma   90.00
#
_symmetry.space_group_name_H-M   'P 1'
#
loop_
_entity.id
_entity.type
_entity.pdbx_description
1 polymer ?
#
loop_
_entity_poly.entity_id
_entity_poly.type
_entity_poly.pdbx_seq_one_letter_code
_entity_poly.pdbx_strand_id
1 'polypeptide(L)'
;MEREKQFALTQYAAVHRGIHTLSANATTLVENVRKQAAHFLGAKSEEEIVFVKGTTEGINLVAYSYSHRFLNDGDNIIITEMEHHANIVPWYMLAKQYGFHVRVIPLLANGQLDLAQLPPIN
;
A
#
# COMPACT_ATOMS: atom_id res chain seq x y z
N MET A 1 16.15 0.31 -17.85
CA MET A 1 17.53 -0.19 -17.68
C MET A 1 18.56 0.95 -17.69
N GLU A 2 18.54 1.89 -18.64
CA GLU A 2 19.58 2.93 -18.70
C GLU A 2 19.67 3.82 -17.45
N ARG A 3 18.54 4.29 -16.91
CA ARG A 3 18.52 5.14 -15.71
C ARG A 3 19.08 4.45 -14.47
N GLU A 4 18.73 3.17 -14.30
CA GLU A 4 19.17 2.32 -13.19
C GLU A 4 20.68 2.06 -13.30
N LYS A 5 21.17 1.70 -14.48
CA LYS A 5 22.60 1.54 -14.76
C LYS A 5 23.38 2.83 -14.47
N GLN A 6 22.89 3.97 -14.93
CA GLN A 6 23.51 5.26 -14.65
C GLN A 6 23.59 5.55 -13.15
N PHE A 7 22.51 5.25 -12.41
CA PHE A 7 22.49 5.41 -10.96
C PHE A 7 23.55 4.54 -10.29
N ALA A 8 23.56 3.24 -10.63
CA ALA A 8 24.50 2.27 -10.06
C ALA A 8 25.97 2.64 -10.34
N LEU A 9 26.27 3.11 -11.54
CA LEU A 9 27.66 3.38 -11.95
C LEU A 9 28.21 4.73 -11.45
N THR A 10 27.35 5.74 -11.24
CA THR A 10 27.84 7.12 -11.04
C THR A 10 27.20 7.89 -9.89
N GLN A 11 26.09 7.40 -9.32
CA GLN A 11 25.29 8.14 -8.34
C GLN A 11 24.97 7.33 -7.07
N TYR A 12 25.40 6.07 -7.01
CA TYR A 12 25.07 5.18 -5.91
C TYR A 12 25.74 5.61 -4.60
N ALA A 13 24.94 5.78 -3.56
CA ALA A 13 25.36 5.92 -2.17
C ALA A 13 24.19 5.55 -1.26
N ALA A 14 24.49 5.23 0.01
CA ALA A 14 23.44 5.04 1.01
C ALA A 14 22.64 6.35 1.20
N VAL A 15 21.32 6.23 1.24
CA VAL A 15 20.37 7.34 1.40
C VAL A 15 20.15 7.62 2.90
N HIS A 16 19.91 8.88 3.28
CA HIS A 16 19.69 9.35 4.67
C HIS A 16 20.84 9.16 5.69
N ARG A 17 22.02 8.66 5.28
CA ARG A 17 23.10 8.30 6.24
C ARG A 17 24.48 8.89 5.92
N GLY A 18 24.60 9.89 5.04
CA GLY A 18 25.90 10.46 4.67
C GLY A 18 25.93 11.98 4.64
N ILE A 19 27.00 12.54 5.19
CA ILE A 19 27.35 13.98 5.13
C ILE A 19 28.04 14.31 3.79
N HIS A 20 28.37 13.29 2.99
CA HIS A 20 29.13 13.42 1.75
C HIS A 20 28.23 13.58 0.53
N THR A 21 28.76 14.28 -0.49
CA THR A 21 28.03 14.75 -1.68
C THR A 21 27.21 13.67 -2.39
N LEU A 22 27.76 12.47 -2.59
CA LEU A 22 27.04 11.39 -3.29
C LEU A 22 25.81 10.90 -2.50
N SER A 23 25.89 10.86 -1.17
CA SER A 23 24.76 10.46 -0.32
C SER A 23 23.64 11.50 -0.34
N ALA A 24 23.99 12.78 -0.29
CA ALA A 24 23.03 13.87 -0.44
C ALA A 24 22.36 13.83 -1.82
N ASN A 25 23.14 13.62 -2.89
CA ASN A 25 22.62 13.50 -4.25
C ASN A 25 21.69 12.29 -4.42
N ALA A 26 22.08 11.12 -3.92
CA ALA A 26 21.24 9.91 -3.97
C ALA A 26 19.93 10.12 -3.20
N THR A 27 19.97 10.79 -2.04
CA THR A 27 18.78 11.14 -1.27
C THR A 27 17.84 12.05 -2.06
N THR A 28 18.38 13.13 -2.64
CA THR A 28 17.60 14.04 -3.49
C THR A 28 16.95 13.31 -4.67
N LEU A 29 17.66 12.37 -5.29
CA LEU A 29 17.12 11.58 -6.41
C LEU A 29 15.93 10.71 -5.97
N VAL A 30 16.02 10.03 -4.83
CA VAL A 30 14.92 9.21 -4.29
C VAL A 30 13.72 10.07 -3.93
N GLU A 31 13.93 11.19 -3.24
CA GLU A 31 12.84 12.10 -2.85
C GLU A 31 12.19 12.77 -4.07
N ASN A 32 12.95 13.05 -5.14
CA ASN A 32 12.37 13.51 -6.40
C ASN A 32 11.48 12.44 -7.07
N VAL A 33 11.82 11.16 -6.97
CA VAL A 33 10.95 10.08 -7.44
C VAL A 33 9.68 10.00 -6.57
N ARG A 34 9.79 10.23 -5.26
CA ARG A 34 8.63 10.29 -4.35
C ARG A 34 7.66 11.40 -4.76
N LYS A 35 8.18 12.60 -5.05
CA LYS A 35 7.42 13.73 -5.61
C LYS A 35 6.72 13.39 -6.91
N GLN A 36 7.42 12.75 -7.83
CA GLN A 36 6.85 12.32 -9.11
C GLN A 36 5.73 11.30 -8.92
N ALA A 37 5.91 10.33 -8.02
CA ALA A 37 4.89 9.35 -7.68
C ALA A 37 3.64 10.00 -7.04
N ALA A 38 3.84 10.94 -6.11
CA ALA A 38 2.75 11.71 -5.50
C ALA A 38 1.93 12.46 -6.55
N HIS A 39 2.60 13.17 -7.46
CA HIS A 39 1.95 13.87 -8.56
C HIS A 39 1.21 12.90 -9.49
N PHE A 40 1.84 11.79 -9.87
CA PHE A 40 1.23 10.77 -10.73
C PHE A 40 -0.06 10.18 -10.13
N LEU A 41 -0.10 9.97 -8.82
CA LEU A 41 -1.24 9.43 -8.09
C LEU A 41 -2.27 10.49 -7.67
N GLY A 42 -1.97 11.78 -7.83
CA GLY A 42 -2.82 12.88 -7.35
C GLY A 42 -2.84 13.01 -5.82
N ALA A 43 -1.79 12.57 -5.13
CA ALA A 43 -1.66 12.72 -3.67
C ALA A 43 -1.48 14.20 -3.28
N LYS A 44 -1.91 14.57 -2.08
CA LYS A 44 -1.80 15.95 -1.57
C LYS A 44 -0.38 16.28 -1.12
N SER A 45 0.38 15.27 -0.71
CA SER A 45 1.77 15.41 -0.25
C SER A 45 2.61 14.20 -0.65
N GLU A 46 3.91 14.42 -0.86
CA GLU A 46 4.89 13.33 -1.01
C GLU A 46 5.03 12.47 0.25
N GLU A 47 4.70 13.04 1.42
CA GLU A 47 4.71 12.33 2.71
C GLU A 47 3.63 11.23 2.78
N GLU A 48 2.62 11.26 1.88
CA GLU A 48 1.62 10.19 1.75
C GLU A 48 2.14 8.98 0.95
N ILE A 49 3.35 9.07 0.38
CA ILE A 49 3.93 8.03 -0.47
C ILE A 49 4.96 7.20 0.30
N VAL A 50 4.64 5.92 0.52
CA VAL A 50 5.55 4.94 1.10
C VAL A 50 6.05 3.99 0.02
N PHE A 51 7.37 3.91 -0.16
CA PHE A 51 7.97 2.92 -1.06
C PHE A 51 7.98 1.54 -0.39
N VAL A 52 7.42 0.56 -1.09
CA VAL A 52 7.39 -0.86 -0.71
C VAL A 52 7.89 -1.70 -1.89
N LYS A 53 8.24 -2.95 -1.66
CA LYS A 53 8.72 -3.90 -2.68
C LYS A 53 7.67 -4.22 -3.74
N GLY A 54 6.39 -4.06 -3.41
CA GLY A 54 5.28 -4.28 -4.35
C GLY A 54 3.92 -4.22 -3.67
N THR A 55 2.86 -4.41 -4.45
CA THR A 55 1.46 -4.26 -3.99
C THR A 55 1.13 -5.17 -2.81
N THR A 56 1.59 -6.42 -2.80
CA THR A 56 1.37 -7.35 -1.68
C THR A 56 1.97 -6.84 -0.37
N GLU A 57 3.18 -6.29 -0.39
CA GLU A 57 3.81 -5.73 0.81
C GLU A 57 3.09 -4.45 1.25
N GLY A 58 2.65 -3.61 0.32
CA GLY A 58 1.84 -2.41 0.63
C GLY A 58 0.53 -2.74 1.34
N ILE A 59 -0.22 -3.73 0.83
CA ILE A 59 -1.46 -4.17 1.48
C ILE A 59 -1.17 -4.75 2.87
N ASN A 60 -0.12 -5.58 3.00
CA ASN A 60 0.25 -6.13 4.31
C ASN A 60 0.67 -5.03 5.29
N LEU A 61 1.42 -4.02 4.86
CA LEU A 61 1.80 -2.90 5.71
C LEU A 61 0.57 -2.21 6.31
N VAL A 62 -0.44 -1.93 5.48
CA VAL A 62 -1.70 -1.34 5.94
C VAL A 62 -2.45 -2.31 6.85
N ALA A 63 -2.68 -3.55 6.42
CA ALA A 63 -3.45 -4.53 7.16
C ALA A 63 -2.88 -4.76 8.56
N TYR A 64 -1.58 -4.97 8.70
CA TYR A 64 -0.95 -5.20 10.00
C TYR A 64 -0.91 -3.95 10.87
N SER A 65 -0.50 -2.79 10.33
CA SER A 65 -0.39 -1.56 11.14
C SER A 65 -1.76 -1.02 11.59
N TYR A 66 -2.75 -1.08 10.70
CA TYR A 66 -4.09 -0.59 10.99
C TYR A 66 -4.86 -1.54 11.90
N SER A 67 -4.90 -2.84 11.58
CA SER A 67 -5.67 -3.82 12.36
C SER A 67 -5.17 -3.88 13.79
N HIS A 68 -3.85 -3.88 14.00
CA HIS A 68 -3.26 -3.91 15.34
C HIS A 68 -3.69 -2.72 16.21
N ARG A 69 -3.89 -1.55 15.61
CA ARG A 69 -4.15 -0.31 16.35
C ARG A 69 -5.64 0.01 16.50
N PHE A 70 -6.46 -0.39 15.53
CA PHE A 70 -7.82 0.14 15.36
C PHE A 70 -8.93 -0.91 15.25
N LEU A 71 -8.63 -2.16 14.96
CA LEU A 71 -9.65 -3.21 14.85
C LEU A 71 -9.71 -4.04 16.13
N ASN A 72 -10.93 -4.36 16.53
CA ASN A 72 -11.26 -5.15 17.70
C ASN A 72 -12.19 -6.31 17.34
N ASP A 73 -12.47 -7.15 18.33
CA ASP A 73 -13.44 -8.23 18.20
C ASP A 73 -14.81 -7.70 17.77
N GLY A 74 -15.43 -8.35 16.78
CA GLY A 74 -16.73 -7.95 16.22
C GLY A 74 -16.72 -6.81 15.20
N ASP A 75 -15.60 -6.11 14.99
CA ASP A 75 -15.46 -5.13 13.91
C ASP A 75 -15.57 -5.77 12.53
N ASN A 76 -15.73 -4.98 11.47
CA ASN A 76 -15.94 -5.51 10.12
C ASN A 76 -15.00 -4.85 9.11
N ILE A 77 -14.30 -5.67 8.32
CA ILE A 77 -13.61 -5.28 7.09
C ILE A 77 -14.43 -5.79 5.91
N ILE A 78 -14.64 -4.93 4.91
CA ILE A 78 -15.40 -5.27 3.70
C ILE A 78 -14.41 -5.39 2.54
N ILE A 79 -14.48 -6.51 1.83
CA ILE A 79 -13.76 -6.77 0.57
C ILE A 79 -14.76 -7.15 -0.53
N THR A 80 -14.26 -7.36 -1.75
CA THR A 80 -15.08 -7.85 -2.87
C THR A 80 -14.75 -9.30 -3.23
N GLU A 81 -15.65 -9.96 -3.97
CA GLU A 81 -15.39 -11.28 -4.53
C GLU A 81 -14.34 -11.24 -5.66
N MET A 82 -14.05 -10.07 -6.25
CA MET A 82 -13.06 -9.89 -7.33
C MET A 82 -11.62 -9.72 -6.83
N GLU A 83 -11.38 -9.67 -5.51
CA GLU A 83 -10.06 -9.34 -5.00
C GLU A 83 -8.98 -10.36 -5.43
N HIS A 84 -7.81 -9.84 -5.78
CA HIS A 84 -6.63 -10.69 -5.91
C HIS A 84 -6.23 -11.24 -4.53
N HIS A 85 -5.65 -12.45 -4.46
CA HIS A 85 -5.27 -13.09 -3.19
C HIS A 85 -4.44 -12.21 -2.25
N ALA A 86 -3.59 -11.34 -2.81
CA ALA A 86 -2.81 -10.35 -2.06
C ALA A 86 -3.68 -9.42 -1.20
N ASN A 87 -4.91 -9.13 -1.62
CA ASN A 87 -5.90 -8.31 -0.91
C ASN A 87 -6.99 -9.14 -0.20
N ILE A 88 -6.80 -10.46 -0.04
CA ILE A 88 -7.73 -11.34 0.70
C ILE A 88 -7.03 -11.91 1.92
N VAL A 89 -5.89 -12.56 1.71
CA VAL A 89 -5.20 -13.38 2.72
C VAL A 89 -4.86 -12.59 4.00
N PRO A 90 -4.30 -11.36 3.93
CA PRO A 90 -3.93 -10.63 5.14
C PRO A 90 -5.12 -10.37 6.07
N TRP A 91 -6.29 -10.01 5.51
CA TRP A 91 -7.49 -9.70 6.27
C TRP A 91 -8.03 -10.93 7.00
N TYR A 92 -8.13 -12.07 6.33
CA TYR A 92 -8.58 -13.31 6.97
C TYR A 92 -7.60 -13.84 8.02
N MET A 93 -6.29 -13.65 7.82
CA MET A 93 -5.30 -14.02 8.85
C MET A 93 -5.44 -13.15 10.10
N LEU A 94 -5.57 -11.83 9.93
CA LEU A 94 -5.69 -10.90 11.04
C LEU A 94 -7.06 -10.97 11.73
N ALA A 95 -8.12 -11.31 11.01
CA ALA A 95 -9.44 -11.59 11.57
C ALA A 95 -9.38 -12.70 12.62
N LYS A 96 -8.65 -13.79 12.32
CA LYS A 96 -8.43 -14.89 13.28
C LYS A 96 -7.65 -14.46 14.52
N GLN A 97 -6.79 -13.46 14.38
CA GLN A 97 -5.94 -12.96 15.46
C GLN A 97 -6.67 -11.95 16.36
N TYR A 98 -7.47 -11.05 15.77
CA TYR A 98 -8.07 -9.92 16.47
C TYR A 98 -9.58 -10.02 16.67
N GLY A 99 -10.25 -11.01 16.07
CA GLY A 99 -11.68 -11.29 16.27
C GLY A 99 -12.64 -10.49 15.38
N PHE A 100 -12.14 -9.61 14.50
CA PHE A 100 -12.99 -8.93 13.52
C PHE A 100 -13.47 -9.88 12.42
N HIS A 101 -14.49 -9.47 11.68
CA HIS A 101 -15.08 -10.21 10.57
C HIS A 101 -14.69 -9.64 9.20
N VAL A 102 -14.47 -10.51 8.23
CA VAL A 102 -14.32 -10.13 6.81
C VAL A 102 -15.63 -10.40 6.09
N ARG A 103 -16.26 -9.36 5.56
CA ARG A 103 -17.48 -9.44 4.74
C ARG A 103 -17.14 -9.26 3.27
N VAL A 104 -17.84 -9.96 2.40
CA VAL A 104 -17.55 -10.00 0.96
C VAL A 104 -18.74 -9.47 0.17
N ILE A 105 -18.51 -8.46 -0.67
CA ILE A 105 -19.48 -7.98 -1.67
C ILE A 105 -19.45 -8.94 -2.87
N PRO A 106 -20.56 -9.61 -3.20
CA PRO A 106 -20.61 -10.59 -4.27
C PRO A 106 -20.65 -9.93 -5.65
N LEU A 107 -20.43 -10.74 -6.68
CA LEU A 107 -20.66 -10.37 -8.07
C LEU A 107 -22.07 -10.75 -8.53
N LEU A 108 -22.65 -9.89 -9.35
CA LEU A 108 -23.78 -10.20 -10.20
C LEU A 108 -23.35 -11.16 -11.31
N ALA A 109 -24.33 -11.84 -11.92
CA ALA A 109 -24.07 -12.78 -13.02
C ALA A 109 -23.36 -12.16 -14.24
N ASN A 110 -23.40 -10.83 -14.39
CA ASN A 110 -22.70 -10.10 -15.45
C ASN A 110 -21.26 -9.69 -15.07
N GLY A 111 -20.76 -10.11 -13.92
CA GLY A 111 -19.41 -9.81 -13.42
C GLY A 111 -19.26 -8.42 -12.80
N GLN A 112 -20.35 -7.67 -12.60
CA GLN A 112 -20.32 -6.41 -11.86
C GLN A 112 -20.54 -6.65 -10.37
N LEU A 113 -20.03 -5.76 -9.51
CA LEU A 113 -20.30 -5.81 -8.08
C LEU A 113 -21.77 -5.56 -7.77
N ASP A 114 -22.34 -6.36 -6.88
CA ASP A 114 -23.67 -6.10 -6.32
C ASP A 114 -23.60 -4.98 -5.27
N LEU A 115 -23.55 -3.74 -5.74
CA LEU A 115 -23.45 -2.56 -4.88
C LEU A 115 -24.67 -2.37 -3.97
N ALA A 116 -25.80 -3.05 -4.23
CA ALA A 116 -26.95 -3.02 -3.34
C ALA A 116 -26.66 -3.70 -1.98
N GLN A 117 -25.60 -4.52 -1.90
CA GLN A 117 -25.14 -5.15 -0.65
C GLN A 117 -24.25 -4.21 0.19
N LEU A 118 -23.85 -3.05 -0.32
CA LEU A 118 -23.11 -2.09 0.47
C LEU A 118 -23.99 -1.54 1.59
N PRO A 119 -23.51 -1.56 2.85
CA PRO A 119 -24.24 -0.92 3.93
C PRO A 119 -24.36 0.59 3.67
N PRO A 120 -25.45 1.23 4.12
CA PRO A 120 -25.60 2.67 4.00
C PRO A 120 -24.45 3.38 4.73
N ILE A 121 -23.89 4.41 4.08
CA ILE A 121 -22.92 5.30 4.71
C ILE A 121 -23.73 6.25 5.59
N ASN A 122 -23.73 6.00 6.91
CA ASN A 122 -24.27 6.93 7.90
C ASN A 122 -23.34 8.14 8.07
#